data_AF-I0IKK3-F1
#
_entry.id   AF-I0IKK3-F1
#
_cell.length_a   1.000
_cell.length_b   1.000
_cell.length_c   1.000
_cell.angle_alpha   90.00
_cell.angle_beta   90.00
_cell.angle_gamma   90.00
#
_symmetry.space_group_name_H-M   'P 1'
#
loop_
_entity.id
_entity.type
_entity.pdbx_description
1 polymer ?
#
loop_
_entity_poly.entity_id
_entity_poly.type
_entity_poly.pdbx_seq_one_letter_code
_entity_poly.pdbx_strand_id
1 'polypeptide(L)'
;MLAIRNEIVRVLSSDDTPKEFSKRLGVGIGFLRYRFPEKSRKIAARYRNWLREKKEALFQSRCEAIRKAVEELEAAQEYPSKGKVFGRIPEMSVGGGKDQKLTNVWKEAIRSRLRVKKELNQNWEA
;
A
#
# COMPACT_ATOMS: atom_id res chain seq x y z
N MET A 1 0.00 7.92 42.87
CA MET A 1 0.41 6.79 41.99
C MET A 1 -0.71 5.82 41.59
N LEU A 2 -1.77 5.61 42.39
CA LEU A 2 -2.92 4.75 42.02
C LEU A 2 -3.77 5.30 40.86
N ALA A 3 -3.97 6.62 40.79
CA ALA A 3 -4.75 7.27 39.72
C ALA A 3 -4.16 7.02 38.32
N ILE A 4 -2.84 7.13 38.19
CA ILE A 4 -2.13 6.83 36.93
C ILE A 4 -2.30 5.36 36.56
N ARG A 5 -2.22 4.43 37.52
CA ARG A 5 -2.35 2.99 37.23
C ARG A 5 -3.76 2.63 36.74
N ASN A 6 -4.81 3.19 37.34
CA ASN A 6 -6.20 2.93 36.94
C ASN A 6 -6.56 3.55 35.59
N GLU A 7 -6.10 4.77 35.33
CA GLU A 7 -6.30 5.40 34.02
C GLU A 7 -5.58 4.62 32.92
N ILE A 8 -4.36 4.16 33.18
CA ILE A 8 -3.60 3.31 32.27
C ILE A 8 -4.30 1.97 32.00
N VAL A 9 -4.91 1.32 32.99
CA VAL A 9 -5.67 0.07 32.77
C VAL A 9 -6.89 0.33 31.90
N ARG A 10 -7.63 1.41 32.16
CA ARG A 10 -8.84 1.80 31.43
C ARG A 10 -8.55 2.15 29.97
N VAL A 11 -7.48 2.91 29.73
CA VAL A 11 -7.04 3.30 28.39
C VAL A 11 -6.48 2.12 27.59
N LEU A 12 -5.88 1.14 28.26
CA LEU A 12 -5.32 -0.02 27.57
C LEU A 12 -6.36 -1.07 27.17
N SER A 13 -7.62 -0.84 27.52
CA SER A 13 -8.78 -1.52 26.95
C SER A 13 -9.39 -0.73 25.77
N SER A 14 -8.86 0.45 25.46
CA SER A 14 -9.25 1.25 24.29
C SER A 14 -8.29 1.03 23.12
N ASP A 15 -8.76 1.34 21.91
CA ASP A 15 -8.00 1.13 20.68
C ASP A 15 -6.90 2.16 20.40
N ASP A 16 -6.66 3.09 21.33
CA ASP A 16 -5.78 4.25 21.20
C ASP A 16 -4.30 3.88 20.91
N THR A 17 -3.63 4.72 20.12
CA THR A 17 -2.19 4.58 19.81
C THR A 17 -1.30 5.10 20.95
N PRO A 18 0.01 4.73 21.01
CA PRO A 18 0.87 5.15 22.11
C PRO A 18 1.17 6.66 22.08
N LYS A 19 1.00 7.30 20.91
CA LYS A 19 1.15 8.74 20.72
C LYS A 19 -0.06 9.50 21.28
N GLU A 20 -1.26 9.03 20.97
CA GLU A 20 -2.51 9.58 21.54
C GLU A 20 -2.53 9.38 23.05
N PHE A 21 -2.05 8.22 23.53
CA PHE A 21 -1.93 7.92 24.94
C PHE A 21 -0.91 8.81 25.66
N SER A 22 0.28 8.99 25.08
CA SER A 22 1.31 9.88 25.58
C SER A 22 0.80 11.32 25.71
N LYS A 23 0.06 11.80 24.69
CA LYS A 23 -0.54 13.13 24.69
C LYS A 23 -1.63 13.28 25.76
N ARG A 24 -2.50 12.28 25.93
CA ARG A 24 -3.59 12.33 26.92
C ARG A 24 -3.09 12.28 28.36
N LEU A 25 -2.07 11.47 28.64
CA LEU A 25 -1.53 11.32 29.99
C LEU A 25 -0.40 12.29 30.33
N GLY A 26 0.10 13.06 29.35
CA GLY A 26 1.26 13.92 29.53
C GLY A 26 2.55 13.17 29.85
N VAL A 27 2.61 11.86 29.55
CA VAL A 27 3.77 11.00 29.85
C VAL A 27 4.53 10.66 28.59
N GLY A 28 5.85 10.60 28.67
CA GLY A 28 6.69 10.26 27.53
C GLY A 28 6.46 8.82 27.03
N ILE A 29 6.54 8.63 25.71
CA ILE A 29 6.42 7.30 25.07
C ILE A 29 7.46 6.30 25.65
N GLY A 30 8.66 6.78 26.00
CA GLY A 30 9.68 5.95 26.65
C GLY A 30 9.24 5.39 28.00
N PHE A 31 8.57 6.21 28.82
CA PHE A 31 8.01 5.80 30.10
C PHE A 31 6.94 4.71 29.92
N LEU A 32 6.08 4.86 28.90
CA LEU A 32 5.04 3.88 28.58
C LEU A 32 5.61 2.54 28.11
N ARG A 33 6.68 2.57 27.31
CA ARG A 33 7.39 1.36 26.86
C ARG A 33 8.08 0.63 28.00
N TYR A 34 8.71 1.36 28.91
CA TYR A 34 9.38 0.78 30.08
C TYR A 34 8.38 0.18 31.07
N ARG A 35 7.32 0.93 31.41
CA ARG A 35 6.38 0.52 32.46
C ARG A 35 5.33 -0.49 31.98
N PHE A 36 5.00 -0.49 30.68
CA PHE A 36 3.99 -1.36 30.05
C PHE A 36 4.50 -1.98 28.74
N PRO A 37 5.53 -2.85 28.82
CA PRO A 37 6.19 -3.38 27.63
C PRO A 37 5.26 -4.24 26.77
N GLU A 38 4.43 -5.09 27.38
CA GLU A 38 3.51 -5.98 26.65
C GLU A 38 2.47 -5.21 25.82
N LYS A 39 1.87 -4.18 26.43
CA LYS A 39 0.83 -3.39 25.79
C LYS A 39 1.43 -2.48 24.71
N SER A 40 2.60 -1.89 24.98
CA SER A 40 3.38 -1.17 23.97
C SER A 40 3.74 -2.06 22.77
N ARG A 41 4.11 -3.34 23.01
CA ARG A 41 4.37 -4.32 21.95
C ARG A 41 3.12 -4.64 21.13
N LYS A 42 1.96 -4.84 21.77
CA LYS A 42 0.68 -5.08 21.07
C LYS A 42 0.30 -3.92 20.15
N ILE A 43 0.39 -2.69 20.65
CA ILE A 43 0.08 -1.51 19.83
C ILE A 43 1.09 -1.33 18.69
N ALA A 44 2.38 -1.55 18.95
CA ALA A 44 3.40 -1.53 17.90
C ALA A 44 3.19 -2.64 16.85
N ALA A 45 2.68 -3.80 17.23
CA ALA A 45 2.30 -4.87 16.30
C ALA A 45 1.10 -4.45 15.44
N ARG A 46 0.03 -3.91 16.05
CA ARG A 46 -1.13 -3.36 15.32
C ARG A 46 -0.71 -2.29 14.32
N TYR A 47 0.12 -1.34 14.74
CA TYR A 47 0.59 -0.27 13.86
C TYR A 47 1.45 -0.80 12.70
N ARG A 48 2.29 -1.80 12.93
CA ARG A 48 3.05 -2.47 11.86
C ARG A 48 2.14 -3.21 10.88
N ASN A 49 1.08 -3.85 11.36
CA ASN A 49 0.09 -4.51 10.50
C ASN A 49 -0.67 -3.48 9.67
N TRP A 50 -1.14 -2.39 10.28
CA TRP A 50 -1.78 -1.29 9.55
C TRP A 50 -0.85 -0.68 8.48
N LEU A 51 0.43 -0.47 8.80
CA LEU A 51 1.41 -0.01 7.81
C LEU A 51 1.62 -1.02 6.67
N ARG A 52 1.57 -2.31 6.96
CA ARG A 52 1.67 -3.37 5.95
C ARG A 52 0.44 -3.36 5.04
N GLU A 53 -0.76 -3.34 5.62
CA GLU A 53 -2.03 -3.25 4.88
C GLU A 53 -2.07 -1.99 4.01
N LYS A 54 -1.66 -0.84 4.54
CA LYS A 54 -1.60 0.41 3.79
C LYS A 54 -0.61 0.35 2.63
N LYS A 55 0.56 -0.29 2.82
CA LYS A 55 1.53 -0.51 1.74
C LYS A 55 0.98 -1.46 0.67
N GLU A 56 0.28 -2.51 1.09
CA GLU A 56 -0.34 -3.47 0.17
C GLU A 56 -1.45 -2.80 -0.64
N ALA A 57 -2.36 -2.06 0.01
CA ALA A 57 -3.41 -1.29 -0.65
C ALA A 57 -2.84 -0.30 -1.68
N LEU A 58 -1.76 0.43 -1.32
CA LEU A 58 -1.08 1.32 -2.24
C LEU A 58 -0.46 0.57 -3.43
N PHE A 59 0.11 -0.61 -3.19
CA PHE A 59 0.66 -1.44 -4.26
C PHE A 59 -0.43 -1.93 -5.21
N GLN A 60 -1.57 -2.41 -4.69
CA GLN A 60 -2.70 -2.86 -5.50
C GLN A 60 -3.30 -1.73 -6.34
N SER A 61 -3.53 -0.57 -5.72
CA SER A 61 -4.02 0.63 -6.44
C SER A 61 -3.10 1.03 -7.60
N ARG A 62 -1.77 0.96 -7.41
CA ARG A 62 -0.79 1.19 -8.49
C ARG A 62 -0.85 0.12 -9.57
N CYS A 63 -1.05 -1.15 -9.22
CA CYS A 63 -1.20 -2.23 -10.20
C CYS A 63 -2.45 -2.01 -11.07
N GLU A 64 -3.56 -1.62 -10.47
CA GLU A 64 -4.80 -1.28 -11.19
C GLU A 64 -4.59 -0.07 -12.10
N ALA A 65 -3.93 0.98 -11.61
CA ALA A 65 -3.61 2.15 -12.42
C ALA A 65 -2.74 1.79 -13.64
N ILE A 66 -1.78 0.88 -13.50
CA ILE A 66 -0.96 0.37 -14.62
C ILE A 66 -1.83 -0.34 -15.65
N ARG A 67 -2.73 -1.24 -15.23
CA ARG A 67 -3.62 -1.98 -16.14
C ARG A 67 -4.54 -1.01 -16.89
N LYS A 68 -5.16 -0.09 -16.17
CA LYS A 68 -6.05 0.93 -16.75
C LYS A 68 -5.33 1.82 -17.75
N ALA A 69 -4.12 2.28 -17.43
CA ALA A 69 -3.33 3.10 -18.36
C ALA A 69 -2.91 2.33 -19.62
N VAL A 70 -2.71 1.01 -19.53
CA VAL A 70 -2.48 0.16 -20.71
C VAL A 70 -3.74 0.08 -21.57
N GLU A 71 -4.91 -0.17 -20.97
CA GLU A 71 -6.20 -0.21 -21.67
C GLU A 71 -6.54 1.12 -22.36
N GLU A 72 -6.34 2.24 -21.66
CA GLU A 72 -6.57 3.59 -22.21
C GLU A 72 -5.66 3.87 -23.42
N LEU A 73 -4.39 3.49 -23.32
CA LEU A 73 -3.44 3.61 -24.43
C LEU A 73 -3.82 2.71 -25.61
N GLU A 74 -4.33 1.51 -25.34
CA GLU A 74 -4.83 0.61 -26.38
C GLU A 74 -6.06 1.15 -27.08
N ALA A 75 -7.02 1.70 -26.33
CA ALA A 75 -8.19 2.36 -26.87
C ALA A 75 -7.81 3.56 -27.75
N ALA A 76 -6.74 4.28 -27.39
CA ALA A 76 -6.15 5.34 -28.19
C ALA A 76 -5.32 4.83 -29.39
N GLN A 77 -5.27 3.52 -29.64
CA GLN A 77 -4.43 2.87 -30.66
C GLN A 77 -2.92 3.19 -30.52
N GLU A 78 -2.49 3.59 -29.33
CA GLU A 78 -1.11 3.88 -29.03
C GLU A 78 -0.39 2.66 -28.43
N TYR A 79 0.91 2.55 -28.68
CA TYR A 79 1.71 1.52 -28.01
C TYR A 79 1.91 1.88 -26.52
N PRO A 80 1.52 1.00 -25.56
CA PRO A 80 1.63 1.27 -24.14
C PRO A 80 3.06 1.06 -23.62
N SER A 81 3.98 1.92 -24.04
CA SER A 81 5.36 1.91 -23.56
C SER A 81 5.41 2.18 -22.05
N LYS A 82 6.46 1.67 -21.37
CA LYS A 82 6.66 1.90 -19.93
C LYS A 82 6.58 3.39 -19.58
N GLY A 83 7.22 4.26 -20.38
CA GLY A 83 7.18 5.71 -20.16
C GLY A 83 5.77 6.30 -20.26
N LYS A 84 5.00 5.91 -21.28
CA LYS A 84 3.62 6.41 -21.48
C LYS A 84 2.64 5.93 -20.41
N VAL A 85 2.78 4.68 -19.97
CA VAL A 85 1.95 4.09 -18.92
C VAL A 85 2.27 4.73 -17.57
N PHE A 86 3.54 4.75 -17.18
CA PHE A 86 3.94 5.25 -15.86
C PHE A 86 3.80 6.78 -15.76
N GLY A 87 3.94 7.51 -16.87
CA GLY A 87 3.70 8.95 -16.93
C GLY A 87 2.25 9.36 -16.73
N ARG A 88 1.28 8.45 -16.93
CA ARG A 88 -0.15 8.68 -16.67
C ARG A 88 -0.57 8.45 -15.23
N ILE A 89 0.34 7.99 -14.36
CA ILE A 89 0.03 7.62 -12.97
C ILE A 89 0.70 8.65 -12.04
N PRO A 90 -0.03 9.67 -11.55
CA PRO A 90 0.55 10.76 -10.74
C PRO A 90 1.26 10.26 -9.47
N GLU A 91 0.74 9.18 -8.89
CA GLU A 91 1.27 8.54 -7.68
C GLU A 91 2.62 7.84 -7.88
N MET A 92 3.05 7.69 -9.13
CA MET A 92 4.31 7.07 -9.54
C MET A 92 5.37 8.10 -9.96
N SER A 93 5.01 9.39 -10.08
CA SER A 93 5.92 10.48 -10.44
C SER A 93 7.06 10.66 -9.43
N VAL A 94 6.88 10.23 -8.18
CA VAL A 94 7.93 10.26 -7.13
C VAL A 94 8.57 8.88 -7.00
N GLY A 95 9.51 8.55 -7.90
CA GLY A 95 10.39 7.38 -7.78
C GLY A 95 9.75 6.00 -8.05
N GLY A 96 8.45 5.93 -8.37
CA GLY A 96 7.72 4.67 -8.60
C GLY A 96 8.19 3.90 -9.85
N GLY A 97 8.79 4.58 -10.83
CA GLY A 97 9.33 3.96 -12.05
C GLY A 97 10.50 2.99 -11.83
N LYS A 98 11.10 2.99 -10.63
CA LYS A 98 12.20 2.10 -10.22
C LYS A 98 11.73 0.82 -9.52
N ASP A 99 10.44 0.68 -9.21
CA ASP A 99 9.94 -0.55 -8.56
C ASP A 99 9.86 -1.71 -9.57
N GLN A 100 10.65 -2.76 -9.30
CA GLN A 100 10.71 -3.95 -10.15
C GLN A 100 9.38 -4.73 -10.16
N LYS A 101 8.62 -4.72 -9.06
CA LYS A 101 7.33 -5.41 -8.99
C LYS A 101 6.32 -4.75 -9.92
N LEU A 102 6.22 -3.43 -9.88
CA LEU A 102 5.34 -2.66 -10.77
C LEU A 102 5.78 -2.78 -12.24
N THR A 103 7.08 -2.85 -12.48
CA THR A 103 7.61 -3.13 -13.83
C THR A 103 7.18 -4.52 -14.34
N ASN A 104 7.14 -5.53 -13.47
CA ASN A 104 6.67 -6.87 -13.85
C ASN A 104 5.17 -6.89 -14.16
N VAL A 105 4.36 -6.13 -13.43
CA VAL A 105 2.92 -5.99 -13.69
C VAL A 105 2.68 -5.37 -15.07
N TRP A 106 3.42 -4.31 -15.43
CA TRP A 106 3.36 -3.75 -16.79
C TRP A 106 3.76 -4.77 -17.86
N LYS A 107 4.86 -5.50 -17.66
CA LYS A 107 5.29 -6.55 -18.62
C LYS A 107 4.24 -7.65 -18.78
N GLU A 108 3.54 -8.00 -17.71
CA GLU A 108 2.47 -8.98 -17.73
C GLU A 108 1.26 -8.46 -18.51
N ALA A 109 0.81 -7.23 -18.23
CA ALA A 109 -0.30 -6.60 -18.96
C ALA A 109 -0.04 -6.56 -20.48
N ILE A 110 1.17 -6.17 -20.89
CA ILE A 110 1.57 -6.19 -22.32
C ILE A 110 1.60 -7.60 -22.90
N ARG A 111 2.06 -8.60 -22.15
CA ARG A 111 2.09 -10.00 -22.63
C ARG A 111 0.68 -10.57 -22.79
N SER A 112 -0.22 -10.30 -21.84
CA SER A 112 -1.63 -10.71 -21.92
C SER A 112 -2.31 -10.12 -23.15
N ARG A 113 -2.09 -8.83 -23.43
CA ARG A 113 -2.51 -8.17 -24.68
C ARG A 113 -2.03 -8.91 -25.93
N LEU A 114 -0.72 -9.21 -26.01
CA LEU A 114 -0.14 -9.87 -27.19
C LEU A 114 -0.72 -11.27 -27.41
N ARG A 115 -1.06 -11.98 -26.32
CA ARG A 115 -1.73 -13.29 -26.39
C ARG A 115 -3.13 -13.16 -26.99
N VAL A 116 -3.96 -12.24 -26.47
CA VAL A 116 -5.32 -12.02 -26.96
C VAL A 116 -5.33 -11.61 -28.44
N LYS A 117 -4.43 -10.72 -28.86
CA LYS A 117 -4.31 -10.34 -30.27
C LYS A 117 -3.95 -11.51 -31.18
N LYS A 118 -3.07 -12.40 -30.71
CA LYS A 118 -2.68 -13.60 -31.46
C LYS A 118 -3.85 -14.57 -31.62
N GLU A 119 -4.59 -14.81 -30.55
CA GLU A 119 -5.78 -15.69 -30.56
C GLU A 119 -6.87 -15.15 -31.48
N LEU A 120 -7.14 -13.84 -31.42
CA LEU A 120 -8.08 -13.20 -32.34
C LEU A 120 -7.64 -13.36 -33.80
N ASN A 121 -6.36 -13.13 -34.11
CA ASN A 121 -5.86 -13.25 -35.48
C ASN A 121 -5.92 -14.70 -36.00
N GLN A 122 -5.68 -15.69 -35.15
CA GLN A 122 -5.77 -17.11 -35.51
C GLN A 122 -7.21 -17.57 -35.76
N ASN A 123 -8.20 -16.98 -35.10
CA ASN A 123 -9.62 -17.30 -35.31
C ASN A 123 -10.22 -16.71 -36.60
N TRP A 124 -9.58 -15.73 -37.23
CA TRP A 124 -10.00 -15.18 -38.53
C TRP A 124 -9.37 -15.90 -39.73
N GLU A 125 -8.35 -16.73 -39.49
CA GLU A 125 -7.63 -17.48 -40.52
C GLU A 125 -8.05 -18.97 -40.60
N ALA A 126 -9.03 -19.39 -39.80
CA ALA A 126 -9.60 -20.75 -39.76
C ALA A 126 -11.04 -20.78 -40.29
#